data_AF-A0AAV2BPV7-F1
#
_entry.id   AF-A0AAV2BPV7-F1
#
_cell.length_a   1.000
_cell.length_b   1.000
_cell.length_c   1.000
_cell.angle_alpha   90.00
_cell.angle_beta   90.00
_cell.angle_gamma   90.00
#
_symmetry.space_group_name_H-M   'P 1'
#
loop_
_entity.id
_entity.type
_entity.pdbx_description
1 polymer ?
#
loop_
_entity_poly.entity_id
_entity_poly.type
_entity_poly.pdbx_seq_one_letter_code
_entity_poly.pdbx_strand_id
1 'polypeptide(L)'
;INEFHSVLESFKGQPIDLAAPLTPIVSNNISNLIFGKRYDFDDPERKTLDENLDEINKIIAQNDMQIFFPWIKHIPYLLKWLGIEKYFKLYKESEDIFRKQVEEHKNTLDRKNVRDFIDSYLVEMEYRQKKDEKTSLS
;
A
#
# COMPACT_ATOMS: atom_id res chain seq x y z
N ILE A 1 -13.69 9.76 12.81
CA ILE A 1 -15.09 10.20 12.59
C ILE A 1 -15.26 11.67 12.99
N ASN A 2 -14.92 12.07 14.21
CA ASN A 2 -15.03 13.48 14.64
C ASN A 2 -14.23 14.45 13.77
N GLU A 3 -13.03 14.06 13.39
CA GLU A 3 -12.14 14.86 12.54
C GLU A 3 -12.69 15.02 11.09
N PHE A 4 -13.29 13.97 10.54
CA PHE A 4 -13.96 14.02 9.24
C PHE A 4 -15.15 15.00 9.24
N HIS A 5 -15.95 14.98 10.31
CA HIS A 5 -17.08 15.89 10.46
C HIS A 5 -16.60 17.34 10.51
N SER A 6 -15.56 17.62 11.30
CA SER A 6 -14.94 18.94 11.38
C SER A 6 -14.39 19.41 10.03
N VAL A 7 -13.78 18.51 9.26
CA VAL A 7 -13.27 18.82 7.92
C VAL A 7 -14.42 19.16 6.98
N LEU A 8 -15.50 18.38 6.95
CA LEU A 8 -16.68 18.67 6.13
C LEU A 8 -17.37 19.99 6.50
N GLU A 9 -17.50 20.27 7.80
CA GLU A 9 -18.10 21.52 8.29
C GLU A 9 -17.27 22.75 7.89
N SER A 10 -15.95 22.64 7.81
CA SER A 10 -15.06 23.74 7.42
C SER A 10 -15.35 24.28 6.01
N PHE A 11 -15.95 23.47 5.13
CA PHE A 11 -16.26 23.83 3.76
C PHE A 11 -17.58 24.60 3.56
N LYS A 12 -18.39 24.77 4.61
CA LYS A 12 -19.57 25.66 4.64
C LYS A 12 -20.53 25.49 3.43
N GLY A 13 -20.73 24.25 2.99
CA GLY A 13 -21.65 23.93 1.89
C GLY A 13 -21.13 24.26 0.48
N GLN A 14 -19.85 24.60 0.33
CA GLN A 14 -19.23 24.76 -0.99
C GLN A 14 -18.99 23.39 -1.65
N PRO A 15 -18.97 23.32 -3.00
CA PRO A 15 -18.51 22.13 -3.71
C PRO A 15 -17.09 21.75 -3.26
N ILE A 16 -16.89 20.48 -2.95
CA ILE A 16 -15.60 19.95 -2.49
C ILE A 16 -15.22 18.71 -3.27
N ASP A 17 -13.93 18.56 -3.49
CA ASP A 17 -13.36 17.26 -3.83
C ASP A 17 -13.27 16.42 -2.55
N LEU A 18 -14.15 15.42 -2.45
CA LEU A 18 -14.20 14.51 -1.31
C LEU A 18 -13.00 13.56 -1.25
N ALA A 19 -12.27 13.37 -2.35
CA ALA A 19 -11.09 12.49 -2.34
C ALA A 19 -10.03 13.01 -1.37
N ALA A 20 -9.74 14.32 -1.39
CA ALA A 20 -8.73 14.93 -0.54
C ALA A 20 -8.94 14.67 0.98
N PRO A 21 -10.13 14.91 1.57
CA PRO A 21 -10.37 14.62 2.98
C PRO A 21 -10.60 13.14 3.30
N LEU A 22 -11.07 12.33 2.34
CA LEU A 22 -11.35 10.91 2.58
C LEU A 22 -10.11 10.02 2.49
N THR A 23 -9.17 10.34 1.59
CA THR A 23 -7.97 9.52 1.37
C THR A 23 -7.21 9.22 2.66
N PRO A 24 -6.86 10.20 3.52
CA PRO A 24 -6.17 9.92 4.78
C PRO A 24 -6.95 9.01 5.73
N ILE A 25 -8.28 9.14 5.77
CA ILE A 25 -9.16 8.37 6.66
C ILE A 25 -9.22 6.91 6.21
N VAL A 26 -9.45 6.71 4.91
CA VAL A 26 -9.54 5.37 4.32
C VAL A 26 -8.18 4.68 4.40
N SER A 27 -7.11 5.39 4.04
CA SER A 27 -5.73 4.91 4.15
C SER A 27 -5.41 4.47 5.58
N ASN A 28 -5.73 5.30 6.59
CA ASN A 28 -5.47 4.95 7.99
C ASN A 28 -6.26 3.72 8.46
N ASN A 29 -7.52 3.56 8.02
CA ASN A 29 -8.29 2.35 8.32
C ASN A 29 -7.65 1.11 7.70
N ILE A 30 -7.22 1.19 6.44
CA ILE A 30 -6.54 0.08 5.76
C ILE A 30 -5.21 -0.24 6.47
N SER A 31 -4.39 0.77 6.75
CA SER A 31 -3.15 0.60 7.51
C SER A 31 -3.37 -0.03 8.89
N ASN A 32 -4.43 0.36 9.60
CA ASN A 32 -4.74 -0.24 10.89
C ASN A 32 -5.19 -1.70 10.76
N LEU A 33 -5.86 -2.08 9.67
CA LEU A 33 -6.23 -3.48 9.40
C LEU A 33 -5.02 -4.32 9.00
N ILE A 34 -4.11 -3.76 8.20
CA ILE A 34 -2.97 -4.50 7.63
C ILE A 34 -1.80 -4.55 8.63
N PHE A 35 -1.42 -3.41 9.19
CA PHE A 35 -0.23 -3.23 10.02
C PHE A 35 -0.53 -3.09 11.52
N GLY A 36 -1.80 -3.14 11.92
CA GLY A 36 -2.20 -2.86 13.30
C GLY A 36 -1.90 -1.42 13.76
N LYS A 37 -1.54 -0.53 12.83
CA LYS A 37 -1.01 0.82 13.10
C LYS A 37 -2.01 1.89 12.69
N ARG A 38 -2.32 2.79 13.63
CA ARG A 38 -3.00 4.06 13.32
C ARG A 38 -1.95 5.15 13.16
N TYR A 39 -1.96 5.76 12.00
CA TYR A 39 -1.17 6.93 11.68
C TYR A 39 -1.91 8.20 12.08
N ASP A 40 -1.13 9.22 12.45
CA ASP A 40 -1.63 10.58 12.59
C ASP A 40 -2.02 11.14 11.21
N PHE A 41 -2.92 12.13 11.21
CA PHE A 41 -3.40 12.76 9.97
C PHE A 41 -2.27 13.44 9.17
N ASP A 42 -1.16 13.80 9.82
CA ASP A 42 0.01 14.39 9.16
C ASP A 42 1.23 13.47 9.09
N ASP A 43 1.06 12.18 9.41
CA ASP A 43 2.16 11.23 9.43
C ASP A 43 2.84 11.10 8.04
N PRO A 44 4.18 11.25 7.97
CA PRO A 44 4.91 11.26 6.71
C PRO A 44 4.95 9.87 6.04
N GLU A 45 4.97 8.77 6.81
CA GLU A 45 5.03 7.41 6.25
C GLU A 45 3.72 7.10 5.52
N ARG A 46 2.57 7.46 6.10
CA ARG A 46 1.27 7.30 5.43
C ARG A 46 1.16 8.21 4.20
N LYS A 47 1.56 9.48 4.30
CA LYS A 47 1.53 10.40 3.15
C LYS A 47 2.36 9.88 1.98
N THR A 48 3.58 9.39 2.24
CA THR A 48 4.40 8.75 1.21
C THR A 48 3.69 7.56 0.56
N LEU A 49 3.04 6.69 1.34
CA LEU A 49 2.27 5.57 0.79
C LEU A 49 1.10 6.05 -0.08
N ASP A 50 0.33 7.03 0.40
CA ASP A 50 -0.83 7.58 -0.32
C ASP A 50 -0.40 8.23 -1.65
N GLU A 51 0.66 9.04 -1.62
CA GLU A 51 1.22 9.71 -2.80
C GLU A 51 1.82 8.71 -3.80
N ASN A 52 2.57 7.71 -3.31
CA ASN A 52 3.14 6.67 -4.17
C ASN A 52 2.05 5.85 -4.86
N LEU A 53 1.00 5.47 -4.13
CA LEU A 53 -0.13 4.72 -4.69
C LEU A 53 -0.90 5.53 -5.74
N ASP A 54 -1.17 6.81 -5.48
CA ASP A 54 -1.82 7.70 -6.45
C ASP A 54 -1.00 7.83 -7.75
N GLU A 55 0.31 8.07 -7.62
CA GLU A 55 1.21 8.18 -8.77
C GLU A 55 1.39 6.87 -9.52
N ILE A 56 1.49 5.73 -8.82
CA ILE A 56 1.52 4.40 -9.43
C ILE A 56 0.23 4.15 -10.23
N ASN A 57 -0.93 4.46 -9.66
CA ASN A 57 -2.22 4.27 -10.33
C ASN A 57 -2.33 5.14 -11.59
N LYS A 58 -1.86 6.40 -11.54
CA LYS A 58 -1.81 7.27 -12.74
C LYS A 58 -0.92 6.66 -13.81
N ILE A 59 0.26 6.17 -13.44
CA ILE A 59 1.17 5.52 -14.40
C ILE A 59 0.48 4.30 -14.99
N ILE A 60 -0.07 3.38 -14.19
CA ILE A 60 -0.77 2.19 -14.69
C ILE A 60 -1.91 2.57 -15.64
N ALA A 61 -2.77 3.52 -15.26
CA ALA A 61 -3.90 3.96 -16.07
C ALA A 61 -3.48 4.57 -17.42
N GLN A 62 -2.36 5.31 -17.45
CA GLN A 62 -1.80 5.86 -18.69
C GLN A 62 -1.14 4.79 -19.57
N ASN A 63 -0.78 3.65 -18.99
CA ASN A 63 0.02 2.59 -19.62
C ASN A 63 -0.77 1.37 -20.07
N ASP A 64 -2.09 1.43 -20.06
CA ASP A 64 -2.98 0.32 -20.46
C ASP A 64 -2.70 -0.18 -21.89
N MET A 65 -2.15 0.69 -22.75
CA MET A 65 -1.68 0.36 -24.11
C MET A 65 -0.57 -0.71 -24.16
N GLN A 66 0.25 -0.87 -23.11
CA GLN A 66 1.30 -1.90 -23.07
C GLN A 66 0.72 -3.33 -23.05
N ILE A 67 -0.49 -3.49 -22.52
CA ILE A 67 -1.21 -4.78 -22.51
C ILE A 67 -1.49 -5.23 -23.95
N PHE A 68 -1.77 -4.28 -24.84
CA PHE A 68 -2.06 -4.56 -26.25
C PHE A 68 -0.81 -4.72 -27.12
N PHE A 69 0.34 -4.15 -26.70
CA PHE A 69 1.57 -4.15 -27.49
C PHE A 69 2.81 -4.56 -26.65
N PRO A 70 3.02 -5.87 -26.42
CA PRO A 70 4.09 -6.37 -25.57
C PRO A 70 5.51 -6.03 -26.02
N TRP A 71 5.70 -5.65 -27.29
CA TRP A 71 7.00 -5.27 -27.86
C TRP A 71 7.49 -3.89 -27.41
N ILE A 72 6.61 -3.05 -26.86
CA ILE A 72 6.94 -1.71 -26.33
C ILE A 72 8.05 -1.80 -25.26
N LYS A 73 8.09 -2.90 -24.49
CA LYS A 73 9.11 -3.13 -23.44
C LYS A 73 10.55 -3.21 -23.95
N HIS A 74 10.74 -3.42 -25.25
CA HIS A 74 12.07 -3.53 -25.88
C HIS A 74 12.58 -2.20 -26.44
N ILE A 75 11.82 -1.11 -26.31
CA ILE A 75 12.18 0.21 -26.82
C ILE A 75 12.47 1.13 -25.64
N PRO A 76 13.76 1.40 -25.31
CA PRO A 76 14.15 2.15 -24.11
C PRO A 76 13.53 3.56 -24.03
N TYR A 77 13.38 4.23 -25.17
CA TYR A 77 12.75 5.55 -25.23
C TYR A 77 11.27 5.52 -24.81
N LEU A 78 10.54 4.47 -25.20
CA LEU A 78 9.15 4.31 -24.81
C LEU A 78 9.03 3.98 -23.32
N LEU A 79 9.90 3.12 -22.77
CA LEU A 79 9.91 2.83 -21.33
C LEU A 79 10.04 4.10 -20.46
N LYS A 80 10.90 5.03 -20.89
CA LYS A 80 11.10 6.32 -20.23
C LYS A 80 9.88 7.24 -20.39
N TRP A 81 9.31 7.31 -21.59
CA TRP A 81 8.10 8.10 -21.86
C TRP A 81 6.89 7.61 -21.03
N LEU A 82 6.78 6.29 -20.89
CA LEU A 82 5.74 5.58 -20.13
C LEU A 82 5.93 5.69 -18.61
N GLY A 83 7.01 6.31 -18.13
CA GLY A 83 7.25 6.50 -16.70
C GLY A 83 7.58 5.22 -15.93
N ILE A 84 8.02 4.16 -16.62
CA ILE A 84 8.30 2.86 -15.98
C ILE A 84 9.41 2.97 -14.93
N GLU A 85 10.45 3.77 -15.18
CA GLU A 85 11.52 4.02 -14.20
C GLU A 85 10.96 4.66 -12.93
N LYS A 86 10.04 5.61 -13.07
CA LYS A 86 9.35 6.26 -11.94
C LYS A 86 8.48 5.24 -11.21
N TYR A 87 7.72 4.41 -11.93
CA TYR A 87 6.93 3.32 -11.34
C TYR A 87 7.78 2.41 -10.45
N PHE A 88 8.91 1.92 -10.96
CA PHE A 88 9.78 1.03 -10.18
C PHE A 88 10.34 1.71 -8.94
N LYS A 89 10.69 3.01 -9.03
CA LYS A 89 11.17 3.77 -7.88
C LYS A 89 10.09 3.89 -6.80
N LEU A 90 8.88 4.32 -7.16
CA LEU A 90 7.77 4.49 -6.21
C LEU A 90 7.32 3.15 -5.60
N TYR A 91 7.30 2.10 -6.44
CA TYR A 91 7.00 0.74 -6.00
C TYR A 91 8.05 0.26 -4.99
N LYS A 92 9.34 0.48 -5.28
CA LYS A 92 10.43 0.08 -4.40
C LYS A 92 10.36 0.77 -3.04
N GLU A 93 10.11 2.08 -3.03
CA GLU A 93 9.96 2.86 -1.80
C GLU A 93 8.78 2.35 -0.96
N SER A 94 7.64 2.06 -1.59
CA SER A 94 6.48 1.48 -0.93
C SER A 94 6.80 0.07 -0.39
N GLU A 95 7.45 -0.77 -1.20
CA GLU A 95 7.89 -2.11 -0.82
C GLU A 95 8.79 -2.08 0.41
N ASP A 96 9.71 -1.12 0.51
CA ASP A 96 10.63 -1.00 1.64
C ASP A 96 9.88 -0.63 2.94
N ILE A 97 8.84 0.20 2.87
CA ILE A 97 7.94 0.47 4.00
C ILE A 97 7.21 -0.81 4.44
N PHE A 98 6.60 -1.53 3.49
CA PHE A 98 5.92 -2.81 3.77
C PHE A 98 6.88 -3.83 4.38
N ARG A 99 8.10 -3.93 3.86
CA ARG A 99 9.13 -4.85 4.36
C ARG A 99 9.50 -4.53 5.79
N LYS A 100 9.70 -3.26 6.12
CA LYS A 100 9.94 -2.82 7.50
C LYS A 100 8.81 -3.24 8.43
N GLN A 101 7.55 -3.00 8.03
CA GLN A 101 6.39 -3.44 8.81
C GLN A 101 6.40 -4.97 9.02
N VAL A 102 6.61 -5.76 7.97
CA VAL A 102 6.67 -7.23 8.07
C VAL A 102 7.78 -7.70 9.01
N GLU A 103 8.97 -7.11 8.96
CA GLU A 103 10.07 -7.48 9.85
C GLU A 103 9.77 -7.11 11.31
N GLU A 104 9.15 -5.94 11.57
CA GLU A 104 8.68 -5.56 12.90
C GLU A 104 7.66 -6.59 13.45
N HIS A 105 6.74 -7.06 12.62
CA HIS A 105 5.74 -8.05 13.02
C HIS A 105 6.38 -9.41 13.28
N LYS A 106 7.30 -9.89 12.43
CA LYS A 106 8.06 -11.13 12.67
C LYS A 106 8.79 -11.12 14.01
N ASN A 107 9.41 -9.99 14.36
CA ASN A 107 10.17 -9.85 15.61
C ASN A 107 9.28 -9.78 16.85
N THR A 108 8.03 -9.34 16.70
CA THR A 108 7.10 -9.10 17.82
C THR A 108 5.91 -10.07 17.85
N LEU A 109 5.91 -11.08 16.98
CA LEU A 109 4.79 -12.00 16.80
C LEU A 109 4.49 -12.81 18.07
N ASP A 110 3.31 -12.60 18.64
CA ASP A 110 2.75 -13.44 19.70
C ASP A 110 1.59 -14.28 19.13
N ARG A 111 1.79 -15.59 19.04
CA ARG A 111 0.78 -16.54 18.50
C ARG A 111 -0.48 -16.63 19.35
N LYS A 112 -0.43 -16.20 20.61
CA LYS A 112 -1.61 -16.14 21.48
C LYS A 112 -2.40 -14.84 21.30
N ASN A 113 -1.79 -13.83 20.67
CA ASN A 113 -2.36 -12.51 20.50
C ASN A 113 -2.05 -11.97 19.08
N VAL A 114 -2.80 -12.46 18.10
CA VAL A 114 -2.71 -12.02 16.70
C VAL A 114 -3.31 -10.61 16.59
N ARG A 115 -2.50 -9.63 16.19
CA ARG A 115 -2.88 -8.20 16.23
C ARG A 115 -3.61 -7.74 14.98
N ASP A 116 -3.18 -8.22 13.82
CA ASP A 116 -3.57 -7.70 12.51
C ASP A 116 -3.39 -8.74 11.39
N PHE A 117 -3.56 -8.29 10.15
CA PHE A 117 -3.43 -9.14 8.98
C PHE A 117 -2.03 -9.74 8.81
N ILE A 118 -0.95 -8.98 9.04
CA ILE A 118 0.41 -9.50 8.88
C ILE A 118 0.66 -10.61 9.89
N ASP A 119 0.33 -10.41 11.17
CA ASP A 119 0.45 -11.47 12.17
C ASP A 119 -0.35 -12.72 11.79
N SER A 120 -1.59 -12.53 11.35
CA SER A 120 -2.48 -13.61 10.92
C SER A 120 -1.85 -14.42 9.78
N TYR A 121 -1.28 -13.72 8.80
CA TYR A 121 -0.66 -14.33 7.64
C TYR A 121 0.63 -15.07 8.00
N LEU A 122 1.46 -14.51 8.89
CA LEU A 122 2.67 -15.17 9.38
C LEU A 122 2.35 -16.48 10.12
N VAL A 123 1.32 -16.47 10.97
CA VAL A 123 0.85 -17.69 11.68
C VAL A 123 0.36 -18.74 10.69
N GLU A 124 -0.42 -18.34 9.69
CA GLU A 124 -0.94 -19.25 8.67
C GLU A 124 0.20 -19.85 7.81
N MET A 125 1.20 -19.04 7.43
CA MET A 125 2.38 -19.52 6.70
C MET A 125 3.14 -20.60 7.48
N GLU A 126 3.38 -20.39 8.77
CA GLU A 126 4.05 -21.38 9.62
C GLU A 126 3.21 -22.65 9.78
N TYR A 127 1.89 -22.52 9.94
CA TYR A 127 0.98 -23.66 10.02
C TYR A 127 1.04 -24.51 8.74
N ARG A 128 1.03 -23.87 7.57
CA ARG A 128 1.14 -24.55 6.28
C ARG A 128 2.49 -25.23 6.11
N GLN A 129 3.59 -24.56 6.45
CA GLN A 129 4.93 -25.16 6.38
C GLN A 129 5.04 -26.42 7.25
N LYS A 130 4.45 -26.43 8.45
CA LYS A 130 4.43 -27.61 9.33
C LYS A 130 3.54 -28.75 8.81
N LYS A 131 2.49 -28.41 8.06
CA LYS A 131 1.55 -29.39 7.47
C LYS A 131 2.06 -29.96 6.14
N ASP A 132 2.82 -29.16 5.39
CA ASP A 132 3.39 -29.47 4.08
C ASP A 132 4.86 -29.90 4.14
N GLU A 133 5.29 -30.63 5.19
CA GLU A 133 6.60 -31.35 5.20
C GLU A 133 6.78 -32.36 4.03
N LYS A 134 5.83 -32.43 3.09
CA LYS A 134 5.91 -33.15 1.82
C LYS A 134 5.94 -32.28 0.55
N THR A 135 5.99 -30.96 0.64
CA THR A 135 6.07 -30.13 -0.58
C THR A 135 7.17 -29.08 -0.44
N SER A 136 8.32 -29.44 -0.99
CA SER A 136 9.50 -28.60 -1.17
C SER A 136 9.17 -27.32 -1.94
N LEU A 137 9.27 -26.19 -1.26
CA LEU A 137 9.60 -24.91 -1.90
C LEU A 137 10.75 -24.29 -1.10
N SER A 138 11.95 -24.84 -1.35
CA SER A 138 13.24 -24.19 -1.16
C SER A 138 13.70 -23.62 -2.48
#